data_AF-A0A0Q8R4M7-F1
#
_entry.id   AF-A0A0Q8R4M7-F1
#
_cell.length_a   1.000
_cell.length_b   1.000
_cell.length_c   1.000
_cell.angle_alpha   90.00
_cell.angle_beta   90.00
_cell.angle_gamma   90.00
#
_symmetry.space_group_name_H-M   'P 1'
#
loop_
_entity.id
_entity.type
_entity.pdbx_description
1 polymer ?
#
loop_
_entity_poly.entity_id
_entity_poly.type
_entity_poly.pdbx_seq_one_letter_code
_entity_poly.pdbx_strand_id
1 'polypeptide(L)'
;MGRPWAISDGNAGAGYTSFSNDNDALDKVNWNIVRSNSWGGDRLHIKMTEFLIADFFPVTSFVEVGCHNEQVAEQVKQIMARQIPPLTVHVSPHWYY
;
A
#
# COMPACT_ATOMS: atom_id res chain seq x y z
N MET A 1 17.02 -12.12 1.38
CA MET A 1 15.63 -11.75 1.05
C MET A 1 15.08 -12.84 0.14
N GLY A 2 13.95 -13.45 0.49
CA GLY A 2 13.41 -14.67 -0.14
C GLY A 2 12.13 -15.14 0.53
N ARG A 3 11.35 -14.20 1.08
CA ARG A 3 10.07 -14.49 1.72
C ARG A 3 9.01 -14.70 0.62
N PRO A 4 8.03 -15.58 0.85
CA PRO A 4 6.84 -15.61 0.02
C PRO A 4 6.22 -14.22 -0.08
N TRP A 5 5.84 -13.85 -1.29
CA TRP A 5 5.16 -12.60 -1.58
C TRP A 5 3.99 -12.88 -2.51
N ALA A 6 3.01 -11.97 -2.53
CA ALA A 6 1.92 -12.01 -3.48
C ALA A 6 1.38 -10.60 -3.72
N ILE A 7 0.79 -10.39 -4.90
CA ILE A 7 -0.09 -9.27 -5.18
C ILE A 7 -1.52 -9.81 -5.20
N SER A 8 -2.41 -9.18 -4.43
CA SER A 8 -3.84 -9.47 -4.49
C SER A 8 -4.51 -8.65 -5.60
N ASP A 9 -5.58 -9.18 -6.21
CA ASP A 9 -6.38 -8.42 -7.19
C ASP A 9 -7.34 -7.38 -6.55
N GLY A 10 -7.36 -7.35 -5.23
CA GLY A 10 -8.12 -6.42 -4.41
C GLY A 10 -7.94 -6.73 -2.92
N ASN A 11 -8.96 -6.46 -2.10
CA ASN A 11 -8.85 -6.58 -0.63
C ASN A 11 -8.45 -8.01 -0.22
N ALA A 12 -7.27 -8.21 0.38
CA ALA A 12 -6.77 -9.54 0.71
C ALA A 12 -7.64 -10.31 1.73
N GLY A 13 -8.48 -9.61 2.49
CA GLY A 13 -9.42 -10.22 3.43
C GLY A 13 -10.77 -10.61 2.82
N ALA A 14 -11.04 -10.31 1.54
CA ALA A 14 -12.30 -10.67 0.90
C ALA A 14 -12.31 -12.15 0.44
N GLY A 15 -13.48 -12.79 0.52
CA GLY A 15 -13.64 -14.23 0.21
C GLY A 15 -13.55 -14.61 -1.27
N TYR A 16 -13.33 -13.63 -2.16
CA TYR A 16 -13.27 -13.79 -3.62
C TYR A 16 -11.98 -13.24 -4.23
N THR A 17 -11.00 -12.90 -3.40
CA THR A 17 -9.72 -12.32 -3.82
C THR A 17 -8.78 -13.37 -4.38
N SER A 18 -8.13 -13.05 -5.50
CA SER A 18 -7.06 -13.88 -6.06
C SER A 18 -5.69 -13.30 -5.72
N PHE A 19 -4.68 -14.17 -5.67
CA PHE A 19 -3.30 -13.81 -5.35
C PHE A 19 -2.37 -14.35 -6.45
N SER A 20 -1.41 -13.53 -6.87
CA SER A 20 -0.36 -13.93 -7.81
C SER A 20 1.02 -13.59 -7.27
N ASN A 21 1.97 -14.50 -7.48
CA ASN A 21 3.38 -14.33 -7.19
C ASN A 21 4.27 -14.53 -8.44
N ASP A 22 3.66 -14.36 -9.62
CA ASP A 22 4.34 -14.44 -10.91
C ASP A 22 5.14 -13.17 -11.19
N ASN A 23 6.19 -13.26 -11.99
CA ASN A 23 7.05 -12.10 -12.31
C ASN A 23 6.31 -10.93 -12.98
N ASP A 24 5.15 -11.17 -13.59
CA ASP A 24 4.29 -10.17 -14.26
C ASP A 24 3.10 -9.73 -13.39
N ALA A 25 3.03 -10.15 -12.11
CA ALA A 25 1.89 -9.85 -11.23
C ALA A 25 1.64 -8.34 -11.08
N LEU A 26 2.70 -7.52 -11.11
CA LEU A 26 2.60 -6.07 -11.02
C LEU A 26 1.99 -5.44 -12.27
N ASP A 27 2.19 -6.04 -13.44
CA ASP A 27 1.65 -5.57 -14.72
C ASP A 27 0.15 -5.85 -14.83
N LYS A 28 -0.36 -6.81 -14.06
CA LYS A 28 -1.79 -7.15 -13.97
C LYS A 28 -2.59 -6.19 -13.08
N VAL A 29 -1.93 -5.37 -12.27
CA VAL A 29 -2.60 -4.37 -11.42
C VAL A 29 -3.26 -3.30 -12.29
N ASN A 30 -4.55 -3.05 -12.05
CA ASN A 30 -5.25 -1.95 -12.71
C ASN A 30 -4.85 -0.59 -12.10
N TRP A 31 -3.68 -0.10 -12.50
CA TRP A 31 -3.10 1.16 -12.01
C TRP A 31 -3.99 2.37 -12.26
N ASN A 32 -4.83 2.35 -13.30
CA ASN A 32 -5.79 3.43 -13.56
C ASN A 32 -6.82 3.54 -12.43
N ILE A 33 -7.33 2.40 -11.94
CA ILE A 33 -8.26 2.37 -10.81
C ILE A 33 -7.52 2.67 -9.50
N VAL A 34 -6.37 2.04 -9.26
CA VAL A 34 -5.58 2.23 -8.02
C VAL A 34 -5.20 3.70 -7.83
N ARG A 35 -4.76 4.40 -8.89
CA ARG A 35 -4.36 5.82 -8.84
C ARG A 35 -5.53 6.81 -8.86
N SER A 36 -6.76 6.36 -9.10
CA SER A 36 -7.92 7.25 -9.17
C SER A 36 -8.48 7.59 -7.78
N ASN A 37 -9.16 8.73 -7.64
CA ASN A 37 -9.86 9.09 -6.39
C ASN A 37 -11.33 8.68 -6.35
N SER A 38 -11.82 7.97 -7.37
CA SER A 38 -13.21 7.50 -7.37
C SER A 38 -13.31 6.12 -6.73
N TRP A 39 -14.12 6.07 -5.68
CA TRP A 39 -14.47 4.86 -4.96
C TRP A 39 -15.90 4.44 -5.30
N GLY A 40 -16.20 3.15 -5.12
CA GLY A 40 -17.54 2.59 -5.31
C GLY A 40 -17.64 1.60 -6.47
N GLY A 41 -18.71 0.80 -6.44
CA GLY A 41 -18.91 -0.33 -7.35
C GLY A 41 -17.73 -1.30 -7.33
N ASP A 42 -17.45 -1.90 -8.49
CA ASP A 42 -16.39 -2.90 -8.65
C ASP A 42 -14.98 -2.33 -8.42
N ARG A 43 -14.83 -1.00 -8.44
CA ARG A 43 -13.54 -0.32 -8.20
C ARG A 43 -13.10 -0.42 -6.75
N LEU A 44 -14.04 -0.58 -5.81
CA LEU A 44 -13.73 -0.66 -4.38
C LEU A 44 -12.77 -1.82 -4.10
N HIS A 45 -13.09 -3.01 -4.61
CA HIS A 45 -12.24 -4.19 -4.48
C HIS A 45 -10.85 -3.93 -5.07
N ILE A 46 -10.81 -3.50 -6.33
CA ILE A 46 -9.56 -3.28 -7.08
C ILE A 46 -8.68 -2.21 -6.44
N LYS A 47 -9.26 -1.12 -5.89
CA LYS A 47 -8.50 -0.08 -5.18
C LYS A 47 -7.83 -0.58 -3.91
N MET A 48 -8.31 -1.69 -3.34
CA MET A 48 -7.72 -2.35 -2.18
C MET A 48 -6.74 -3.46 -2.59
N THR A 49 -6.16 -3.41 -3.80
CA THR A 49 -5.03 -4.25 -4.21
C THR A 49 -3.86 -4.06 -3.23
N GLU A 50 -3.31 -5.17 -2.73
CA GLU A 50 -2.25 -5.18 -1.74
C GLU A 50 -1.01 -5.91 -2.29
N PHE A 51 0.18 -5.43 -1.90
CA PHE A 51 1.42 -6.18 -2.03
C PHE A 51 1.77 -6.77 -0.66
N LEU A 52 1.78 -8.09 -0.59
CA LEU A 52 1.94 -8.84 0.65
C LEU A 52 3.30 -9.53 0.68
N ILE A 53 3.96 -9.46 1.83
CA ILE A 53 5.19 -10.22 2.12
C ILE A 53 4.97 -10.98 3.43
N ALA A 54 5.28 -12.27 3.43
CA ALA A 54 5.11 -13.11 4.60
C ALA A 54 6.11 -12.76 5.71
N ASP A 55 5.61 -12.80 6.95
CA ASP A 55 6.31 -12.68 8.23
C ASP A 55 6.98 -11.33 8.52
N PHE A 56 7.89 -10.88 7.65
CA PHE A 56 8.75 -9.74 7.93
C PHE A 56 9.21 -9.04 6.65
N PHE A 57 9.09 -7.71 6.68
CA PHE A 57 9.72 -6.82 5.70
C PHE A 57 10.43 -5.67 6.42
N PRO A 58 11.72 -5.41 6.10
CA PRO A 58 12.47 -4.37 6.77
C PRO A 58 11.93 -2.99 6.40
N VAL A 59 11.64 -2.19 7.42
CA VAL A 59 11.11 -0.83 7.23
C VAL A 59 12.08 0.09 6.45
N THR A 60 13.37 -0.20 6.49
CA THR A 60 14.40 0.52 5.71
C THR A 60 14.31 0.27 4.21
N SER A 61 13.45 -0.64 3.74
CA SER A 61 13.18 -0.86 2.33
C SER A 61 12.03 -0.01 1.78
N PHE A 62 11.29 0.70 2.63
CA PHE A 62 10.35 1.73 2.16
C PHE A 62 11.11 3.00 1.77
N VAL A 63 10.54 3.77 0.84
CA VAL A 63 11.11 5.05 0.36
C VAL A 63 10.45 6.23 1.06
N GLU A 64 9.13 6.15 1.27
CA GLU A 64 8.35 7.21 1.89
C GLU A 64 7.04 6.69 2.49
N VAL A 65 6.41 7.51 3.33
CA VAL A 65 5.03 7.36 3.81
C VAL A 65 4.22 8.56 3.37
N GLY A 66 3.17 8.33 2.58
CA GLY A 66 2.19 9.34 2.23
C GLY A 66 1.11 9.50 3.31
N CYS A 67 0.76 10.75 3.62
CA CYS A 67 -0.28 11.11 4.57
C CYS A 67 -1.33 12.02 3.91
N HIS A 68 -2.58 11.96 4.38
CA HIS A 68 -3.66 12.78 3.82
C HIS A 68 -3.47 14.28 4.06
N ASN A 69 -2.99 14.66 5.24
CA ASN A 69 -2.80 16.05 5.64
C ASN A 69 -1.65 16.20 6.65
N GLU A 70 -1.34 17.45 7.01
CA GLU A 70 -0.25 17.78 7.94
C GLU A 70 -0.45 17.18 9.34
N GLN A 71 -1.69 17.15 9.83
CA GLN A 71 -1.99 16.59 11.14
C GLN A 71 -1.60 15.11 11.23
N VAL A 72 -1.96 14.31 10.21
CA VAL A 72 -1.60 12.89 10.14
C VAL A 72 -0.09 12.73 9.93
N ALA A 73 0.54 13.56 9.10
CA ALA A 73 1.98 13.51 8.89
C ALA A 73 2.77 13.74 10.18
N GLU A 74 2.33 14.67 11.03
CA GLU A 74 2.96 14.92 12.32
C GLU A 74 2.78 13.76 13.30
N GLN A 75 1.59 13.14 13.33
CA GLN A 75 1.35 11.92 14.12
C GLN A 75 2.27 10.77 13.67
N VAL A 76 2.42 10.56 12.36
CA VAL A 76 3.32 9.54 11.81
C VAL A 76 4.77 9.83 12.21
N LYS A 77 5.25 11.07 12.03
CA LYS A 77 6.62 11.46 12.44
C LYS A 77 6.88 11.18 13.92
N GLN A 78 5.92 11.47 14.80
CA GLN A 78 6.03 11.20 16.23
C GLN A 78 6.12 9.70 16.57
N ILE A 79 5.40 8.84 15.83
CA ILE A 79 5.50 7.39 15.96
C ILE A 79 6.88 6.91 15.49
N MET A 80 7.33 7.37 14.32
CA MET A 80 8.59 6.93 13.71
C MET A 80 9.82 7.36 14.53
N ALA A 81 9.81 8.57 15.10
CA ALA A 81 10.92 9.12 15.89
C ALA A 81 11.32 8.24 17.09
N ARG A 82 10.44 7.35 17.54
CA ARG A 82 10.66 6.51 18.73
C ARG A 82 11.21 5.12 18.42
N GLN A 83 11.08 4.63 17.18
CA GLN A 83 11.17 3.18 16.91
C GLN A 83 11.80 2.80 15.55
N ILE A 84 11.95 3.74 14.61
CA ILE A 84 12.23 3.42 13.20
C ILE A 84 13.33 4.35 12.65
N PRO A 85 14.25 3.88 11.79
CA PRO A 85 15.14 4.75 11.02
C PRO A 85 14.38 5.86 10.28
N PRO A 86 14.97 7.04 10.05
CA PRO A 86 14.26 8.15 9.42
C PRO A 86 13.78 7.75 8.02
N LEU A 87 12.46 7.70 7.86
CA LEU A 87 11.77 7.56 6.58
C LEU A 87 11.10 8.88 6.24
N THR A 88 11.10 9.23 4.95
CA THR A 88 10.48 10.48 4.52
C THR A 88 8.96 10.39 4.66
N VAL A 89 8.36 11.39 5.31
CA VAL A 89 6.89 11.49 5.46
C VAL A 89 6.40 12.68 4.64
N HIS A 90 5.55 12.41 3.65
CA HIS A 90 5.02 13.40 2.71
C HIS A 90 3.49 13.56 2.85
N VAL A 91 3.00 14.78 2.67
CA VAL A 91 1.56 15.06 2.57
C VAL A 91 1.15 14.94 1.11
N SER A 92 0.30 13.97 0.81
CA SER A 92 -0.11 13.56 -0.54
C SER A 92 -1.64 13.46 -0.63
N PRO A 93 -2.37 14.58 -0.50
CA PRO A 93 -3.83 14.58 -0.40
C PRO A 93 -4.50 13.96 -1.63
N HIS A 94 -3.86 14.05 -2.80
CA HIS A 94 -4.37 13.46 -4.04
C HIS A 94 -4.39 11.92 -4.06
N TRP A 95 -3.80 11.23 -3.07
CA TRP A 95 -3.91 9.78 -2.92
C TRP A 95 -5.16 9.35 -2.15
N TYR A 96 -5.86 10.31 -1.54
CA TYR A 96 -7.03 10.09 -0.72
C TYR A 96 -8.27 10.68 -1.41
N TYR A 97 -9.43 10.18 -1.03
CA TYR A 97 -10.73 10.69 -1.50
C TYR A 97 -11.25 11.84 -0.64
#